data_AF-H1PMJ7-F1
#
_entry.id   AF-H1PMJ7-F1
#
_cell.length_a   1.000
_cell.length_b   1.000
_cell.length_c   1.000
_cell.angle_alpha   90.00
_cell.angle_beta   90.00
_cell.angle_gamma   90.00
#
_symmetry.space_group_name_H-M   'P 1'
#
loop_
_entity.id
_entity.type
_entity.pdbx_description
1 polymer ?
#
loop_
_entity_poly.entity_id
_entity_poly.type
_entity_poly.pdbx_seq_one_letter_code
_entity_poly.pdbx_strand_id
1 'polypeptide(L)'
;MLLFPAVDRFLNLYVEITDILGPVGVTKTKAYAIKGVAEYLSENNVNFNDCLNPSEEIKSLMKIKGIGKWTAEYISMRAMKNTNILLDTDYGIKKYLKSTRSC
;
A
#
# COMPACT_ATOMS: atom_id res chain seq x y z
N MET A 1 -3.51 24.39 7.19
CA MET A 1 -2.80 23.34 6.41
C MET A 1 -3.28 22.00 6.90
N LEU A 2 -3.92 21.18 6.05
CA LEU A 2 -4.29 19.80 6.42
C LEU A 2 -3.05 18.92 6.20
N LEU A 3 -2.44 18.46 7.29
CA LEU A 3 -1.34 17.50 7.21
C LEU A 3 -1.92 16.09 7.00
N PHE A 4 -1.24 15.27 6.20
CA PHE A 4 -1.58 13.85 6.11
C PHE A 4 -1.39 13.18 7.49
N PRO A 5 -2.25 12.22 7.88
CA PRO A 5 -2.13 11.54 9.17
C PRO A 5 -0.78 10.83 9.35
N ALA A 6 -0.08 11.10 10.45
CA ALA A 6 1.09 10.33 10.88
C ALA A 6 0.67 8.94 11.40
N VAL A 7 1.62 8.01 11.47
CA VAL A 7 1.38 6.61 11.91
C VAL A 7 0.77 6.54 13.31
N ASP A 8 1.22 7.39 14.24
CA ASP A 8 0.72 7.46 15.62
C ASP A 8 -0.79 7.71 15.70
N ARG A 9 -1.36 8.38 14.69
CA ARG A 9 -2.80 8.65 14.64
C ARG A 9 -3.61 7.38 14.43
N PHE A 10 -3.04 6.36 13.79
CA PHE A 10 -3.69 5.06 13.60
C PHE A 10 -3.32 4.05 14.70
N LEU A 11 -2.18 4.22 15.37
CA LEU A 11 -1.72 3.34 16.44
C LEU A 11 -2.36 3.67 17.79
N ASN A 12 -2.64 4.95 18.07
CA ASN A 12 -3.19 5.43 19.34
C ASN A 12 -4.70 5.72 19.28
N LEU A 13 -5.46 4.86 18.59
CA LEU A 13 -6.92 4.99 18.50
C LEU A 13 -7.60 4.47 19.77
N TYR A 14 -8.52 5.26 20.33
CA TYR A 14 -9.39 4.83 21.44
C TYR A 14 -10.65 4.07 20.98
N VAL A 15 -10.86 3.97 19.67
CA VAL A 15 -11.99 3.30 19.01
C VAL A 15 -11.47 2.40 17.90
N GLU A 16 -12.31 1.52 17.36
CA GLU A 16 -11.91 0.68 16.23
C GLU A 16 -11.65 1.54 14.99
N ILE A 17 -10.61 1.19 14.21
CA ILE A 17 -10.29 1.93 12.99
C ILE A 17 -11.43 1.92 11.96
N THR A 18 -12.28 0.89 12.00
CA THR A 18 -13.49 0.79 11.17
C THR A 18 -14.55 1.81 11.53
N ASP A 19 -14.61 2.26 12.79
CA ASP A 19 -15.57 3.28 13.23
C ASP A 19 -15.18 4.66 12.70
N ILE A 20 -13.89 4.85 12.40
CA ILE A 20 -13.35 6.09 11.84
C ILE A 20 -13.40 6.07 10.31
N LEU A 21 -12.93 4.98 9.70
CA LEU A 21 -12.76 4.90 8.24
C LEU A 21 -14.00 4.35 7.52
N GLY A 22 -14.85 3.59 8.21
CA GLY A 22 -16.11 3.07 7.67
C GLY A 22 -17.07 4.17 7.20
N PRO A 23 -17.35 5.21 8.01
CA PRO A 23 -18.24 6.31 7.61
C PRO A 23 -17.80 7.07 6.36
N VAL A 24 -16.50 7.06 6.04
CA VAL A 24 -15.95 7.67 4.82
C VAL A 24 -15.82 6.69 3.64
N GLY A 25 -16.43 5.50 3.76
CA GLY A 25 -16.54 4.52 2.67
C GLY A 25 -15.36 3.56 2.55
N VAL A 26 -14.45 3.51 3.53
CA VAL A 26 -13.36 2.53 3.53
C VAL A 26 -13.88 1.19 4.05
N THR A 27 -13.67 0.12 3.28
CA THR A 27 -14.09 -1.22 3.69
C THR A 27 -13.28 -1.71 4.89
N LYS A 28 -13.87 -2.61 5.70
CA LYS A 28 -13.22 -3.22 6.88
C LYS A 28 -11.80 -3.72 6.58
N THR A 29 -11.62 -4.49 5.51
CA THR A 29 -10.32 -5.03 5.12
C THR A 29 -9.30 -3.93 4.80
N LYS A 30 -9.73 -2.86 4.10
CA LYS A 30 -8.83 -1.73 3.78
C LYS A 30 -8.48 -0.90 5.01
N ALA A 31 -9.44 -0.72 5.92
CA ALA A 31 -9.19 -0.02 7.19
C ALA A 31 -8.11 -0.74 7.99
N TYR A 32 -8.21 -2.06 8.18
CA TYR A 32 -7.15 -2.83 8.85
C TYR A 32 -5.85 -2.89 8.06
N ALA A 33 -5.88 -2.88 6.73
CA ALA A 33 -4.66 -2.78 5.93
C ALA A 33 -3.93 -1.44 6.18
N ILE A 34 -4.66 -0.32 6.31
CA ILE A 34 -4.09 0.98 6.67
C ILE A 34 -3.44 0.93 8.06
N LYS A 35 -4.11 0.33 9.05
CA LYS A 35 -3.52 0.12 10.39
C LYS A 35 -2.26 -0.74 10.31
N GLY A 36 -2.30 -1.85 9.58
CA GLY A 36 -1.16 -2.74 9.40
C GLY A 36 0.03 -2.07 8.71
N VAL A 37 -0.20 -1.13 7.79
CA VAL A 37 0.88 -0.29 7.24
C VAL A 37 1.46 0.64 8.30
N ALA A 38 0.63 1.26 9.13
CA ALA A 38 1.12 2.11 10.22
C ALA A 38 1.97 1.33 11.23
N GLU A 39 1.52 0.13 11.61
CA GLU A 39 2.26 -0.81 12.48
C GLU A 39 3.60 -1.19 11.83
N TYR A 40 3.57 -1.61 10.56
CA TYR A 40 4.77 -1.96 9.80
C TYR A 40 5.81 -0.84 9.76
N LEU A 41 5.38 0.38 9.46
CA LEU A 41 6.26 1.55 9.39
C LEU A 41 6.88 1.87 10.75
N SER A 42 6.10 1.77 11.83
CA SER A 42 6.55 2.06 13.19
C SER A 42 7.53 1.01 13.71
N GLU A 43 7.27 -0.27 13.48
CA GLU A 43 8.08 -1.38 14.02
C GLU A 43 9.42 -1.53 13.30
N ASN A 44 9.44 -1.31 11.99
CA ASN A 44 10.61 -1.58 11.16
C ASN A 44 11.45 -0.33 10.89
N ASN A 45 11.03 0.84 11.41
CA ASN A 45 11.65 2.14 11.16
C ASN A 45 11.94 2.37 9.66
N VAL A 46 10.96 2.01 8.82
CA VAL A 46 11.13 1.94 7.37
C VAL A 46 11.12 3.33 6.76
N ASN A 47 12.18 3.65 6.02
CA ASN A 47 12.23 4.81 5.14
C ASN A 47 12.25 4.33 3.68
N PHE A 48 11.09 4.43 3.01
CA PHE A 48 10.99 4.02 1.61
C PHE A 48 11.85 4.86 0.65
N ASN A 49 12.21 6.09 0.99
CA ASN A 49 13.01 6.94 0.09
C ASN A 49 14.43 6.39 -0.13
N ASP A 50 14.96 5.64 0.83
CA ASP A 50 16.32 5.08 0.82
C ASP A 50 16.30 3.55 0.75
N CYS A 51 15.25 2.97 0.15
CA CYS A 51 15.08 1.53 0.07
C CYS A 51 16.14 0.89 -0.86
N LEU A 52 17.10 0.18 -0.27
CA LEU A 52 18.17 -0.52 -0.99
C LEU A 52 17.70 -1.81 -1.69
N ASN A 53 16.69 -2.48 -1.14
CA ASN A 53 16.20 -3.75 -1.67
C ASN A 53 14.67 -3.77 -1.78
N PRO A 54 14.11 -3.15 -2.84
CA PRO A 54 12.66 -3.09 -3.04
C PRO A 54 11.99 -4.47 -3.17
N SER A 55 12.71 -5.48 -3.65
CA SER A 55 12.17 -6.84 -3.81
C SER A 55 11.89 -7.53 -2.48
N GLU A 56 12.79 -7.39 -1.49
CA GLU A 56 12.53 -7.89 -0.15
C GLU A 56 11.45 -7.06 0.57
N GLU A 57 11.44 -5.75 0.33
CA GLU A 57 10.42 -4.87 0.90
C GLU A 57 9.01 -5.21 0.39
N ILE A 58 8.85 -5.54 -0.89
CA ILE A 58 7.59 -6.05 -1.45
C ILE A 58 7.13 -7.32 -0.72
N LYS A 59 8.03 -8.27 -0.46
CA LYS A 59 7.70 -9.50 0.28
C LYS A 59 7.25 -9.19 1.70
N SER A 60 7.90 -8.25 2.38
CA SER A 60 7.52 -7.81 3.73
C SER A 60 6.15 -7.14 3.74
N LEU A 61 5.88 -6.22 2.81
CA LEU A 61 4.58 -5.56 2.66
C LEU A 61 3.45 -6.55 2.41
N MET A 62 3.69 -7.60 1.61
CA MET A 62 2.70 -8.64 1.34
C MET A 62 2.35 -9.52 2.55
N LYS A 63 3.12 -9.46 3.66
CA LYS A 63 2.76 -10.11 4.92
C LYS A 63 1.62 -9.37 5.64
N ILE A 64 1.38 -8.10 5.31
CA ILE A 64 0.30 -7.29 5.87
C ILE A 64 -1.04 -7.77 5.28
N LYS A 65 -1.95 -8.21 6.14
CA LYS A 65 -3.27 -8.68 5.71
C LYS A 65 -4.02 -7.57 4.95
N GLY A 66 -4.42 -7.87 3.73
CA GLY A 66 -5.10 -6.91 2.84
C GLY A 66 -4.18 -6.22 1.83
N ILE A 67 -2.87 -6.47 1.89
CA ILE A 67 -1.91 -6.04 0.86
C ILE A 67 -1.56 -7.24 -0.03
N GLY A 68 -2.02 -7.19 -1.28
CA GLY A 68 -1.64 -8.15 -2.31
C GLY A 68 -0.45 -7.68 -3.16
N LYS A 69 0.02 -8.55 -4.06
CA LYS A 69 1.12 -8.29 -5.01
C LYS A 69 1.00 -6.93 -5.68
N TRP A 70 -0.14 -6.64 -6.30
CA TRP A 70 -0.37 -5.38 -7.01
C TRP A 70 -0.15 -4.15 -6.11
N THR A 71 -0.67 -4.17 -4.88
CA THR A 71 -0.52 -3.05 -3.94
C THR A 71 0.93 -2.89 -3.49
N ALA A 72 1.61 -3.99 -3.15
CA ALA A 72 3.00 -3.95 -2.70
C ALA A 72 3.94 -3.47 -3.81
N GLU A 73 3.76 -3.96 -5.04
CA GLU A 73 4.50 -3.50 -6.22
C GLU A 73 4.21 -2.02 -6.54
N TYR A 74 2.96 -1.57 -6.38
CA TYR A 74 2.61 -0.16 -6.56
C TYR A 74 3.28 0.74 -5.52
N ILE A 75 3.34 0.31 -4.26
CA ILE A 75 4.10 1.01 -3.20
C ILE A 75 5.57 1.05 -3.57
N SER A 76 6.17 -0.06 -4.02
CA SER A 76 7.57 -0.09 -4.43
C SER A 76 7.85 0.89 -5.58
N MET A 77 6.98 0.93 -6.59
CA MET A 77 7.11 1.86 -7.71
C MET A 77 7.01 3.33 -7.26
N ARG A 78 6.04 3.67 -6.41
CA ARG A 78 5.72 5.08 -6.06
C ARG A 78 6.49 5.62 -4.87
N ALA A 79 6.71 4.81 -3.83
CA ALA A 79 7.35 5.22 -2.59
C ALA A 79 8.85 4.90 -2.58
N MET A 80 9.27 3.80 -3.21
CA MET A 80 10.69 3.39 -3.28
C MET A 80 11.37 3.78 -4.60
N LYS A 81 10.65 4.45 -5.52
CA LYS A 81 11.14 4.86 -6.84
C LYS A 81 11.65 3.68 -7.69
N ASN A 82 11.13 2.48 -7.47
CA ASN A 82 11.55 1.31 -8.24
C ASN A 82 11.03 1.39 -9.68
N THR A 83 11.93 1.57 -10.64
CA THR A 83 11.61 1.70 -12.06
C THR A 83 11.50 0.36 -12.79
N ASN A 84 11.81 -0.76 -12.14
CA ASN A 84 11.84 -2.09 -12.73
C ASN A 84 10.65 -2.95 -12.26
N ILE A 85 9.43 -2.44 -12.43
CA ILE A 85 8.19 -3.14 -12.07
C ILE A 85 7.18 -3.01 -13.21
N LEU A 86 6.56 -4.13 -13.58
CA LEU A 86 5.38 -4.15 -14.43
C LEU A 86 4.17 -4.60 -13.60
N LEU A 87 3.19 -3.73 -13.46
CA LEU A 87 1.93 -4.03 -12.77
C LEU A 87 1.00 -4.81 -13.71
N ASP A 88 1.34 -6.06 -13.97
CA ASP A 88 0.66 -7.00 -14.89
C ASP A 88 -0.85 -7.16 -14.64
N THR A 89 -1.26 -7.01 -13.39
CA THR A 89 -2.66 -7.13 -12.95
C THR A 89 -3.41 -5.82 -12.91
N ASP A 90 -2.74 -4.68 -13.14
CA ASP A 90 -3.32 -3.36 -13.17
C ASP A 90 -4.44 -3.26 -14.20
N TYR A 91 -5.51 -2.55 -13.82
CA TYR A 91 -6.68 -2.41 -14.67
C TYR A 91 -6.36 -1.67 -15.98
N GLY A 92 -5.56 -0.59 -15.91
CA GLY A 92 -5.13 0.19 -17.07
C GLY A 92 -4.23 -0.62 -17.99
N ILE A 93 -3.24 -1.31 -17.43
CA ILE A 93 -2.34 -2.20 -18.19
C ILE A 93 -3.14 -3.31 -18.89
N LYS A 94 -4.04 -4.00 -18.17
CA LYS A 94 -4.91 -5.03 -18.77
C LYS A 94 -5.79 -4.49 -19.89
N LYS A 95 -6.36 -3.29 -19.71
CA LYS A 95 -7.20 -2.67 -20.74
C LYS A 95 -6.39 -2.35 -21.99
N TYR A 96 -5.21 -1.76 -21.82
CA TYR A 96 -4.30 -1.44 -22.91
C TYR A 96 -3.87 -2.70 -23.68
N LEU A 97 -3.39 -3.73 -22.98
CA LEU A 97 -2.95 -4.99 -23.58
C LEU A 97 -4.07 -5.76 -24.29
N LYS A 98 -5.34 -5.55 -23.91
CA LYS A 98 -6.48 -6.12 -24.64
C LYS A 98 -6.78 -5.34 -25.93
N SER A 99 -6.65 -4.01 -25.90
CA SER A 99 -6.91 -3.17 -27.07
C SER A 99 -5.83 -3.24 -28.16
N THR A 100 -4.61 -3.62 -27.82
CA THR A 100 -3.49 -3.71 -28.76
C THR A 100 -3.34 -5.08 -29.43
N ARG A 101 -4.32 -5.98 -29.31
CA ARG A 101 -4.30 -7.34 -29.91
C ARG A 101 -4.62 -7.38 -31.40
N SER A 102 -4.57 -6.25 -32.09
CA SER A 102 -4.67 -6.19 -33.55
C SER A 102 -3.28 -6.26 -34.18
N CYS A 103 -2.75 -7.48 -34.31
CA CYS A 103 -1.73 -7.83 -35.28
C CYS A 103 -2.04 -9.24 -35.80
#